data_AF-A0A1P9WYP4-F1
#
_entry.id   AF-A0A1P9WYP4-F1
#
_cell.length_a   1.000
_cell.length_b   1.000
_cell.length_c   1.000
_cell.angle_alpha   90.00
_cell.angle_beta   90.00
_cell.angle_gamma   90.00
#
_symmetry.space_group_name_H-M   'P 1'
#
loop_
_entity.id
_entity.type
_entity.pdbx_description
1 polymer ?
#
loop_
_entity_poly.entity_id
_entity_poly.type
_entity_poly.pdbx_seq_one_letter_code
_entity_poly.pdbx_strand_id
1 'polypeptide(L)'
;MEATFVLKPDEFSEKILAKIESLFVDRNQPITITVRQDAQPRYNSAEVLRRMREFREKYPPAEISADIDINKLIDEMNWEGNH
;
A
#
# COMPACT_ATOMS: atom_id res chain seq x y z
N MET A 1 -0.99 -22.89 4.23
CA MET A 1 -0.48 -21.56 3.86
C MET A 1 -1.70 -20.73 3.51
N GLU A 2 -1.92 -19.59 4.15
CA GLU A 2 -3.08 -18.72 3.91
C GLU A 2 -2.61 -17.46 3.16
N ALA A 3 -3.31 -17.07 2.11
CA ALA A 3 -3.04 -15.87 1.34
C ALA A 3 -4.31 -15.03 1.21
N THR A 4 -4.21 -13.74 1.53
CA THR A 4 -5.32 -12.79 1.41
C THR A 4 -5.07 -11.85 0.24
N PHE A 5 -6.00 -11.81 -0.71
CA PHE A 5 -5.96 -10.91 -1.86
C PHE A 5 -7.05 -9.84 -1.75
N VAL A 6 -6.75 -8.66 -2.25
CA VAL A 6 -7.63 -7.49 -2.17
C VAL A 6 -7.88 -7.03 -3.58
N LEU A 7 -9.15 -7.00 -3.95
CA LEU A 7 -9.58 -6.71 -5.30
C LEU A 7 -10.68 -5.65 -5.24
N LYS A 8 -10.67 -4.71 -6.18
CA LYS A 8 -11.86 -3.87 -6.40
C LYS A 8 -12.99 -4.73 -6.99
N PRO A 9 -14.26 -4.34 -6.80
CA PRO A 9 -15.40 -5.07 -7.36
C PRO A 9 -15.27 -5.31 -8.87
N ASP A 10 -14.85 -4.29 -9.63
CA ASP A 10 -14.63 -4.37 -11.10
C ASP A 10 -13.46 -5.27 -11.52
N GLU A 11 -12.54 -5.57 -10.60
CA GLU A 11 -11.39 -6.44 -10.88
C GLU A 11 -11.72 -7.92 -10.62
N PHE A 12 -12.83 -8.21 -9.93
CA PHE A 12 -13.24 -9.58 -9.64
C PHE A 12 -13.73 -10.27 -10.92
N SER A 13 -12.90 -11.15 -11.47
CA SER A 13 -13.18 -11.88 -12.71
C SER A 13 -12.64 -13.31 -12.65
N GLU A 14 -13.19 -14.20 -13.48
CA GLU A 14 -12.74 -15.61 -13.59
C GLU A 14 -11.25 -15.73 -13.90
N LYS A 15 -10.68 -14.79 -14.65
CA LYS A 15 -9.25 -14.74 -14.96
C LYS A 15 -8.39 -14.58 -13.71
N ILE A 16 -8.87 -13.84 -12.73
CA ILE A 16 -8.15 -13.61 -11.47
C ILE A 16 -8.22 -14.83 -10.56
N LEU A 17 -9.35 -15.55 -10.55
CA LEU A 17 -9.49 -16.81 -9.81
C LEU A 17 -8.52 -17.87 -10.37
N ALA A 18 -8.44 -18.00 -11.69
CA ALA A 18 -7.48 -18.90 -12.34
C ALA A 18 -6.02 -18.55 -12.04
N LYS A 19 -5.69 -17.26 -11.94
CA LYS A 19 -4.37 -16.80 -11.49
C LYS A 19 -4.10 -17.18 -10.04
N ILE A 20 -5.07 -16.98 -9.15
CA ILE A 20 -4.93 -17.34 -7.74
C ILE A 20 -4.70 -18.85 -7.61
N GLU A 21 -5.49 -19.68 -8.29
CA GLU A 21 -5.27 -21.13 -8.33
C GLU A 21 -3.87 -21.50 -8.81
N SER A 22 -3.35 -20.83 -9.85
CA SER A 22 -2.01 -21.12 -10.37
C SER A 22 -0.86 -20.85 -9.39
N LEU A 23 -1.07 -20.03 -8.35
CA LEU A 23 -0.08 -19.77 -7.31
C LEU A 23 0.06 -20.93 -6.32
N PHE A 24 -0.91 -21.84 -6.27
CA PHE A 24 -0.87 -23.01 -5.40
C PHE A 24 -0.33 -24.21 -6.18
N VAL A 25 0.85 -24.67 -5.76
CA VAL A 25 1.65 -25.71 -6.45
C VAL A 25 1.02 -27.10 -6.30
N ASP A 26 0.23 -27.31 -5.25
CA ASP A 26 -0.30 -28.61 -4.85
C ASP A 26 -1.72 -28.84 -5.42
N ARG A 27 -1.79 -29.37 -6.65
CA ARG A 27 -3.07 -29.64 -7.34
C ARG A 27 -3.92 -30.74 -6.67
N ASN A 28 -3.35 -31.48 -5.72
CA ASN A 28 -4.03 -32.56 -5.01
C ASN A 28 -4.73 -32.09 -3.72
N GLN A 29 -4.59 -30.83 -3.34
CA GLN A 29 -5.30 -30.28 -2.19
C GLN A 29 -6.41 -29.33 -2.65
N PRO A 30 -7.64 -29.48 -2.13
CA PRO A 30 -8.71 -28.56 -2.44
C PRO A 30 -8.39 -27.17 -1.88
N ILE A 31 -8.37 -26.16 -2.74
CA ILE A 31 -8.17 -24.76 -2.36
C ILE A 31 -9.53 -24.16 -2.02
N THR A 32 -9.66 -23.58 -0.83
CA THR A 32 -10.89 -22.87 -0.42
C THR A 32 -10.69 -21.38 -0.61
N ILE A 33 -11.43 -20.78 -1.55
CA ILE A 33 -11.43 -19.33 -1.78
C ILE A 33 -12.59 -18.71 -1.01
N THR A 34 -12.28 -17.90 0.01
CA THR A 34 -13.31 -17.18 0.78
C THR A 34 -13.36 -15.72 0.33
N VAL A 35 -14.47 -15.31 -0.25
CA VAL A 35 -14.71 -13.90 -0.61
C VAL A 35 -15.34 -13.19 0.58
N ARG A 36 -14.67 -12.15 1.10
CA ARG A 36 -15.21 -11.27 2.13
C ARG A 36 -15.41 -9.88 1.53
N GLN A 37 -16.63 -9.36 1.58
CA GLN A 37 -16.88 -7.95 1.32
C GLN A 37 -16.57 -7.16 2.58
N ASP A 38 -15.51 -6.37 2.53
CA ASP A 38 -15.22 -5.38 3.56
C ASP A 38 -16.13 -4.18 3.35
N ALA A 39 -17.19 -4.08 4.16
CA ALA A 39 -18.14 -2.96 4.12
C ALA A 39 -17.56 -1.68 4.76
N GLN A 40 -16.39 -1.77 5.42
CA GLN A 40 -15.73 -0.62 6.01
C GLN A 40 -14.62 -0.11 5.08
N PRO A 41 -14.53 1.22 4.87
CA PRO A 41 -13.39 1.78 4.19
C PRO A 41 -12.14 1.44 5.01
N ARG A 42 -11.15 0.80 4.35
CA ARG A 42 -9.87 0.37 4.95
C ARG A 42 -9.09 1.46 5.65
N TYR A 43 -9.40 2.71 5.33
CA TYR A 43 -8.81 3.89 5.94
C TYR A 43 -9.92 4.81 6.40
N ASN A 44 -9.85 5.22 7.67
CA ASN A 44 -10.64 6.34 8.14
C ASN A 44 -10.10 7.60 7.46
N SER A 45 -10.85 8.15 6.51
CA SER A 45 -10.45 9.34 5.75
C SER A 45 -10.14 10.53 6.66
N ALA A 46 -10.82 10.64 7.80
CA ALA A 46 -10.52 11.66 8.79
C ALA A 46 -9.14 11.47 9.45
N GLU A 47 -8.73 10.22 9.68
CA GLU A 47 -7.41 9.90 10.25
C GLU A 47 -6.29 10.16 9.24
N VAL A 48 -6.50 9.84 7.96
CA VAL A 48 -5.54 10.14 6.89
C VAL A 48 -5.33 11.65 6.77
N LEU A 49 -6.42 12.42 6.77
CA LEU A 49 -6.35 13.89 6.74
C LEU A 49 -5.66 14.48 7.97
N ARG A 50 -5.91 13.90 9.15
CA ARG A 50 -5.23 14.30 10.40
C ARG A 50 -3.73 14.07 10.31
N ARG A 51 -3.30 12.87 9.89
CA ARG A 51 -1.88 12.54 9.70
C ARG A 51 -1.21 13.42 8.64
N MET A 52 -1.90 13.73 7.54
CA MET A 52 -1.37 14.64 6.53
C MET A 52 -1.18 16.06 7.07
N ARG A 53 -2.09 16.54 7.93
CA ARG A 53 -1.94 17.84 8.59
C ARG A 53 -0.77 17.85 9.56
N GLU A 54 -0.70 16.84 10.44
CA GLU A 54 0.41 16.66 11.38
C GLU A 54 1.77 16.58 10.65
N PHE A 55 1.82 15.87 9.52
CA PHE A 55 3.03 15.76 8.71
C PHE A 55 3.42 17.09 8.07
N ARG A 56 2.45 17.85 7.53
CA ARG A 56 2.70 19.17 6.90
C ARG A 56 3.14 20.23 7.92
N GLU A 57 2.63 20.15 9.16
CA GLU A 57 3.08 21.02 10.25
C GLU A 57 4.50 20.66 10.70
N LYS A 58 4.82 19.36 10.78
CA LYS A 58 6.14 18.88 11.19
C LYS A 58 7.21 19.08 10.11
N TYR A 59 6.82 18.93 8.85
CA TYR A 59 7.69 19.06 7.68
C TYR A 59 7.04 20.02 6.67
N PRO A 60 7.13 21.35 6.92
CA PRO A 60 6.62 22.32 5.98
C PRO A 60 7.34 22.18 4.64
N PRO A 61 6.63 22.32 3.51
CA PRO A 61 7.26 22.29 2.20
C PRO A 61 8.30 23.41 2.11
N ALA A 62 9.57 23.03 2.00
CA ALA A 62 10.66 23.95 1.76
C ALA A 62 10.73 24.27 0.26
N GLU A 63 10.84 25.55 -0.09
CA GLU A 63 11.22 25.94 -1.45
C GLU A 63 12.69 25.56 -1.67
N ILE A 64 12.90 24.51 -2.45
CA ILE A 64 14.21 24.09 -2.92
C ILE A 64 14.51 24.86 -4.21
N SER A 65 15.60 25.62 -4.20
CA SER A 65 16.13 26.28 -5.39
C SER A 65 16.36 25.25 -6.50
N ALA A 66 16.06 25.60 -7.76
CA ALA A 66 16.11 24.68 -8.90
C ALA A 66 17.51 24.07 -9.18
N ASP A 67 18.56 24.60 -8.54
CA ASP A 67 19.95 24.15 -8.64
C ASP A 67 20.33 23.09 -7.58
N ILE A 68 19.42 22.74 -6.67
CA ILE A 68 19.71 21.81 -5.57
C ILE A 68 19.57 20.37 -6.05
N ASP A 69 20.65 19.61 -5.92
CA ASP A 69 20.66 18.17 -6.20
C ASP A 69 19.76 17.43 -5.19
N ILE A 70 18.58 17.02 -5.66
CA ILE A 70 17.56 16.34 -4.86
C ILE A 70 18.12 15.06 -4.21
N ASN A 71 19.06 14.36 -4.87
CA ASN A 71 19.62 13.13 -4.32
C ASN A 71 20.44 13.41 -3.06
N LYS A 72 21.20 14.51 -3.05
CA LYS A 72 22.00 14.91 -1.90
C LYS A 72 21.13 15.25 -0.68
N LEU A 73 19.98 15.88 -0.93
CA LEU A 73 18.97 16.21 0.09
C LEU A 73 18.30 14.96 0.68
N ILE A 74 17.98 13.97 -0.17
CA ILE A 74 17.39 12.70 0.28
C ILE A 74 18.38 11.91 1.15
N ASP A 75 19.67 11.91 0.78
CA ASP A 75 20.73 11.29 1.57
C ASP A 75 20.84 11.93 2.98
N GLU A 76 20.82 13.27 3.06
CA GLU A 76 20.86 13.97 4.35
C GLU A 76 19.60 13.71 5.22
N MET A 77 18.40 13.65 4.62
CA MET A 77 17.16 13.37 5.36
C MET A 77 17.07 11.92 5.85
N ASN A 78 17.57 10.95 5.09
CA ASN A 78 17.61 9.54 5.52
C ASN A 78 18.66 9.29 6.61
N TRP A 79 19.70 10.15 6.70
CA TRP A 79 20.70 10.07 7.76
C TRP A 79 20.11 10.39 9.15
N GLU A 80 19.19 11.36 9.24
CA GLU A 80 18.52 11.69 10.52
C GLU A 80 17.52 10.63 11.01
N GLY A 81 17.18 9.62 10.19
CA GLY A 81 16.32 8.50 10.55
C GLY A 81 17.04 7.26 11.07
N ASN A 82 18.39 7.25 11.10
CA ASN A 82 19.22 6.09 11.42
C ASN A 82 20.07 6.29 12.68
N HIS A 83 19.48 6.89 13.73
CA HIS A 83 20.06 6.98 15.07
C HIS A 83 19.04 6.65 16.16
#